data_AF-A0A0U3EJA9-F1
#
_entry.id   AF-A0A0U3EJA9-F1
#
_cell.length_a   1.000
_cell.length_b   1.000
_cell.length_c   1.000
_cell.angle_alpha   90.00
_cell.angle_beta   90.00
_cell.angle_gamma   90.00
#
_symmetry.space_group_name_H-M   'P 1'
#
loop_
_entity.id
_entity.type
_entity.pdbx_description
1 polymer ?
#
loop_
_entity_poly.entity_id
_entity_poly.type
_entity_poly.pdbx_seq_one_letter_code
_entity_poly.pdbx_strand_id
1 'polypeptide(L)' 'MAKWKCNMCGYVYDDDAEGTAFEDLPDDYKCPMCGATKDMFSKVE' A
#
# COMPACT_ATOMS: atom_id res chain seq x y z
N MET A 1 11.10 0.63 7.93
CA MET A 1 10.09 1.43 7.24
C MET A 1 10.00 0.90 5.84
N ALA A 2 8.98 0.11 5.52
CA ALA A 2 8.76 -0.34 4.15
C ALA A 2 7.82 0.63 3.46
N LYS A 3 8.06 0.83 2.16
CA LYS A 3 7.15 1.56 1.29
C LYS A 3 6.54 0.60 0.29
N TRP A 4 5.29 0.83 -0.06
CA TRP A 4 4.55 -0.01 -0.99
C TRP A 4 3.92 0.88 -2.04
N LYS A 5 4.27 0.64 -3.30
CA LYS A 5 3.75 1.41 -4.42
C LYS A 5 2.63 0.63 -5.10
N CYS A 6 1.48 1.27 -5.26
CA CYS A 6 0.40 0.80 -6.09
C CYS A 6 0.85 0.81 -7.57
N ASN A 7 0.85 -0.35 -8.21
CA ASN A 7 1.23 -0.50 -9.60
C ASN A 7 0.22 0.10 -10.59
N MET A 8 -1.03 0.31 -10.14
CA MET A 8 -2.09 0.87 -10.98
C MET A 8 -2.01 2.40 -11.10
N CYS A 9 -1.86 3.11 -9.98
CA CYS A 9 -1.91 4.58 -9.95
C CYS A 9 -0.62 5.26 -9.45
N GLY A 10 0.32 4.49 -8.91
CA GLY A 10 1.58 5.00 -8.36
C GLY A 10 1.52 5.54 -6.94
N TYR A 11 0.37 5.45 -6.25
CA TYR A 11 0.25 5.79 -4.83
C TYR A 11 1.29 5.02 -3.99
N VAL A 12 1.92 5.68 -3.03
CA VAL A 12 2.90 5.08 -2.13
C VAL A 12 2.34 5.07 -0.72
N TYR A 13 2.19 3.87 -0.17
CA TYR A 13 1.96 3.64 1.25
C TYR A 13 3.30 3.59 1.97
N ASP A 14 3.43 4.31 3.09
CA ASP A 14 4.64 4.36 3.89
C ASP A 14 4.30 3.94 5.32
N ASP A 15 4.83 2.79 5.75
CA ASP A 15 4.54 2.21 7.06
C ASP A 15 4.85 3.19 8.21
N ASP A 16 5.86 4.05 8.05
CA ASP A 16 6.27 5.01 9.10
C ASP A 16 5.29 6.19 9.19
N ALA A 17 4.78 6.64 8.03
CA ALA A 17 3.82 7.73 7.96
C ALA A 17 2.43 7.29 8.45
N GLU A 18 2.05 6.04 8.15
CA GLU A 18 0.73 5.50 8.46
C GLU A 18 0.68 4.84 9.85
N GLY A 19 1.84 4.49 10.41
CA GLY A 19 1.96 3.84 11.73
C GLY A 19 1.41 2.40 11.78
N THR A 20 1.07 1.83 10.63
CA THR A 20 0.63 0.44 10.45
C THR A 20 1.45 -0.15 9.32
N ALA A 21 1.96 -1.37 9.48
CA ALA A 21 2.67 -2.02 8.39
C ALA A 21 1.69 -2.38 7.28
N PHE A 22 2.07 -2.18 6.02
CA PHE A 22 1.22 -2.57 4.89
C PHE A 22 0.81 -4.06 4.94
N GLU A 23 1.71 -4.92 5.43
CA GLU A 23 1.46 -6.36 5.58
C GLU A 23 0.33 -6.64 6.59
N ASP A 24 0.19 -5.80 7.62
CA ASP A 24 -0.85 -5.89 8.66
C ASP A 24 -2.20 -5.29 8.22
N LEU A 25 -2.27 -4.65 7.05
CA LEU A 25 -3.54 -4.14 6.53
C LEU A 25 -4.53 -5.28 6.29
N PRO A 26 -5.84 -5.04 6.47
CA PRO A 26 -6.88 -6.01 6.11
C PRO A 26 -6.78 -6.51 4.66
N ASP A 27 -7.22 -7.74 4.40
CA ASP A 27 -7.23 -8.32 3.05
C ASP A 27 -8.15 -7.58 2.06
N ASP A 28 -9.16 -6.88 2.59
CA ASP A 28 -10.09 -6.04 1.83
C ASP A 28 -9.57 -4.61 1.63
N TYR A 29 -8.35 -4.31 2.06
CA TYR A 29 -7.72 -3.01 1.84
C TYR A 29 -7.72 -2.64 0.35
N LYS A 30 -8.10 -1.40 0.09
CA LYS A 30 -8.09 -0.81 -1.25
C LYS A 30 -7.24 0.45 -1.26
N CYS A 31 -6.50 0.62 -2.34
CA CYS A 31 -5.75 1.82 -2.61
C CYS A 31 -6.69 3.05 -2.51
N PRO A 32 -6.37 4.04 -1.65
CA PRO A 32 -7.23 5.19 -1.44
C PRO A 32 -7.35 6.09 -2.67
N MET A 33 -6.39 6.00 -3.60
CA MET A 33 -6.36 6.81 -4.82
C MET A 33 -7.16 6.22 -5.99
N CYS A 34 -7.21 4.90 -6.11
CA CYS A 34 -7.77 4.25 -7.31
C CYS A 34 -8.66 3.03 -7.04
N GLY A 35 -8.78 2.59 -5.78
CA GLY A 35 -9.58 1.42 -5.41
C GLY A 35 -8.94 0.07 -5.77
N ALA A 36 -7.69 0.05 -6.25
CA ALA A 36 -6.94 -1.18 -6.49
C ALA A 36 -6.80 -2.02 -5.21
N THR A 37 -6.88 -3.34 -5.34
CA THR A 37 -6.71 -4.29 -4.24
C THR A 37 -5.26 -4.36 -3.75
N LYS A 38 -5.05 -4.93 -2.55
CA LYS A 38 -3.74 -5.02 -1.88
C LYS A 38 -2.68 -5.77 -2.70
N ASP A 39 -3.09 -6.72 -3.53
CA ASP A 39 -2.23 -7.47 -4.48
C ASP A 39 -1.61 -6.61 -5.59
N MET A 40 -2.19 -5.43 -5.87
CA MET A 40 -1.66 -4.48 -6.85
C MET A 40 -0.53 -3.62 -6.30
N PHE A 41 -0.11 -3.82 -5.05
CA PHE A 41 1.02 -3.12 -4.47
C PHE A 41 2.30 -3.93 -4.58
N SER A 42 3.41 -3.24 -4.79
CA SER A 42 4.74 -3.81 -4.75
C SER A 42 5.60 -3.05 -3.76
N LYS A 43 6.36 -3.80 -2.96
CA LYS A 43 7.33 -3.23 -2.03
C LYS A 43 8.39 -2.45 -2.82
N VAL A 44 8.63 -1.23 -2.40
CA VAL A 44 9.69 -0.35 -2.92
C VAL A 44 10.65 -0.05 -1.78
N GLU A 45 11.96 -0.14 -2.08
CA GLU A 45 13.03 0.23 -1.14
C GLU A 45 13.04 1.73 -0.83
#